data_AF-A0A8T0W503-F1
#
_entry.id   AF-A0A8T0W503-F1
#
_cell.length_a   1.000
_cell.length_b   1.000
_cell.length_c   1.000
_cell.angle_alpha   90.00
_cell.angle_beta   90.00
_cell.angle_gamma   90.00
#
_symmetry.space_group_name_H-M   'P 1'
#
loop_
_entity.id
_entity.type
_entity.pdbx_description
1 polymer ?
#
loop_
_entity_poly.entity_id
_entity_poly.type
_entity_poly.pdbx_seq_one_letter_code
_entity_poly.pdbx_strand_id
1 'polypeptide(L)'
;MTLTQLLHILLLASGAPVIQAAAIAAQHDPLPITRPGCPDKCGDISIPFPFGLKRGCFLEGFQVTCDHSFKPPRAFLEEVVGGSAQTTNVFSFSVSNTGNNYSIANQNKTAVLPVELIDISIAKNEARAYGAVASVCNTNATAGFIRRMFTTLAYGADGPRRPFLVSAARNVLIGVGVDVQAVALRHKTAPGARGDDYLVGCHSSLWENLQLASNGSCSGQGCCRASLPQAMPLTGVSLSMAPKTLNNSLWVTNPCSFAMVVEDSWYSFSTEDLYGNTSNKFPRGVPYVIDFAIRNAACPPEGQEPPLGYACRSGNSSCADVTNGYVCKWSIMRATLAFLMDAKTSMNASSRISTLARVMGYARTGF
;
A
#
# COMPACT_ATOMS: atom_id res chain seq x y z
N MET A 1 30.15 -68.67 -8.93
CA MET A 1 29.99 -67.59 -9.92
C MET A 1 29.73 -66.30 -9.14
N THR A 2 30.83 -65.74 -8.64
CA THR A 2 31.44 -64.43 -8.93
C THR A 2 30.79 -63.28 -8.15
N LEU A 3 31.61 -62.65 -7.29
CA LEU A 3 31.33 -61.54 -6.39
C LEU A 3 30.70 -60.30 -7.08
N THR A 4 30.73 -60.27 -8.41
CA THR A 4 30.10 -59.27 -9.29
C THR A 4 28.58 -59.41 -9.42
N GLN A 5 28.00 -60.59 -9.14
CA GLN A 5 26.54 -60.80 -9.20
C GLN A 5 25.81 -60.36 -7.92
N LEU A 6 26.47 -60.30 -6.75
CA LEU A 6 25.87 -59.76 -5.52
C LEU A 6 25.75 -58.22 -5.53
N LEU A 7 26.58 -57.52 -6.31
CA LEU A 7 26.57 -56.05 -6.38
C LEU A 7 25.40 -55.49 -7.21
N HIS A 8 24.83 -56.29 -8.12
CA HIS A 8 23.68 -55.87 -8.95
C HIS A 8 22.33 -56.06 -8.25
N ILE A 9 22.26 -56.89 -7.20
CA ILE A 9 21.01 -57.12 -6.45
C ILE A 9 20.80 -56.05 -5.36
N LEU A 10 21.88 -55.38 -4.92
CA LEU A 10 21.84 -54.30 -3.92
C LEU A 10 21.48 -52.91 -4.49
N LEU A 11 21.35 -52.75 -5.82
CA LEU A 11 21.00 -51.48 -6.47
C LEU A 11 19.51 -51.34 -6.87
N LEU A 12 18.65 -52.31 -6.52
CA LEU A 12 17.21 -52.27 -6.82
C LEU A 12 16.32 -51.86 -5.63
N ALA A 13 16.90 -51.39 -4.51
CA ALA A 13 16.17 -51.08 -3.27
C ALA A 13 15.97 -49.57 -2.98
N SER A 14 16.06 -48.69 -3.98
CA SER A 14 15.74 -47.26 -3.79
C SER A 14 14.88 -46.71 -4.93
N GLY A 15 13.76 -47.35 -5.20
CA GLY A 15 12.67 -46.79 -6.01
C GLY A 15 11.49 -46.42 -5.12
N ALA A 16 11.55 -45.27 -4.44
CA ALA A 16 10.35 -44.71 -3.84
C ALA A 16 9.38 -44.31 -4.96
N PRO A 17 8.08 -44.65 -4.87
CA PRO A 17 7.13 -44.23 -5.89
C PRO A 17 6.95 -42.72 -5.81
N VAL A 18 7.25 -42.01 -6.90
CA VAL A 18 6.90 -40.59 -7.04
C VAL A 18 5.38 -40.54 -7.22
N ILE A 19 4.66 -40.34 -6.11
CA ILE A 19 3.23 -40.06 -6.14
C ILE A 19 3.08 -38.65 -6.74
N GLN A 20 2.72 -38.58 -8.01
CA GLN A 20 2.41 -37.32 -8.67
C GLN A 20 1.03 -36.86 -8.19
N ALA A 21 1.00 -36.02 -7.15
CA ALA A 21 -0.21 -35.37 -6.69
C ALA A 21 -0.65 -34.34 -7.74
N ALA A 22 -1.59 -34.71 -8.60
CA ALA A 22 -2.34 -33.73 -9.38
C ALA A 22 -3.15 -32.87 -8.40
N ALA A 23 -2.78 -31.58 -8.29
CA ALA A 23 -3.53 -30.62 -7.50
C ALA A 23 -4.90 -30.39 -8.17
N ILE A 24 -5.94 -31.01 -7.61
CA ILE A 24 -7.32 -30.62 -7.91
C ILE A 24 -7.56 -29.34 -7.12
N ALA A 25 -7.59 -28.20 -7.82
CA ALA A 25 -8.07 -26.95 -7.24
C ALA A 25 -9.55 -27.13 -6.86
N ALA A 26 -9.82 -27.28 -5.57
CA ALA A 26 -11.18 -27.23 -5.06
C ALA A 26 -11.68 -25.79 -5.17
N GLN A 27 -12.64 -25.59 -6.06
CA GLN A 27 -13.35 -24.32 -6.19
C GLN A 27 -14.26 -24.17 -4.95
N HIS A 28 -13.77 -23.45 -3.95
CA HIS A 28 -14.58 -23.01 -2.80
C HIS A 28 -15.22 -21.67 -3.17
N ASP A 29 -16.54 -21.54 -3.04
CA ASP A 29 -17.19 -20.23 -3.13
C ASP A 29 -16.55 -19.31 -2.09
N PRO A 30 -15.98 -18.16 -2.49
CA PRO A 30 -15.46 -17.20 -1.52
C PRO A 30 -16.59 -16.78 -0.59
N LEU A 31 -16.37 -16.87 0.72
CA LEU A 31 -17.29 -16.30 1.70
C LEU A 31 -17.61 -14.86 1.30
N PRO A 32 -18.89 -14.42 1.36
CA PRO A 32 -19.26 -13.09 0.92
C PRO A 32 -18.48 -12.05 1.71
N ILE A 33 -17.64 -11.30 0.99
CA ILE A 33 -16.79 -10.25 1.54
C ILE A 33 -17.54 -8.92 1.72
N THR A 34 -18.78 -8.85 1.23
CA THR A 34 -19.68 -7.69 1.32
C THR A 34 -21.13 -8.11 1.60
N ARG A 35 -22.03 -7.14 1.79
CA ARG A 35 -23.46 -7.39 2.07
C ARG A 35 -24.17 -8.00 0.84
N PRO A 36 -25.21 -8.84 1.03
CA PRO A 36 -26.00 -9.38 -0.09
C PRO A 36 -26.55 -8.25 -0.98
N GLY A 37 -26.41 -8.40 -2.31
CA GLY A 37 -26.84 -7.38 -3.29
C GLY A 37 -25.85 -6.22 -3.51
N CYS A 38 -24.71 -6.21 -2.79
CA CYS A 38 -23.65 -5.23 -3.00
C CYS A 38 -22.60 -5.74 -3.99
N PRO A 39 -22.17 -4.91 -4.96
CA PRO A 39 -21.04 -5.25 -5.80
C PRO A 39 -19.77 -5.35 -4.96
N ASP A 40 -18.97 -6.38 -5.21
CA ASP A 40 -17.81 -6.76 -4.42
C ASP A 40 -16.48 -6.63 -5.20
N LYS A 41 -16.52 -6.09 -6.42
CA LYS A 41 -15.34 -5.93 -7.28
C LYS A 41 -15.41 -4.67 -8.15
N CYS A 42 -14.24 -4.14 -8.47
CA CYS A 42 -14.04 -3.13 -9.51
C CYS A 42 -12.81 -3.53 -10.34
N GLY A 43 -13.01 -3.99 -11.58
CA GLY A 43 -11.93 -4.60 -12.35
C GLY A 43 -11.34 -5.80 -11.60
N ASP A 44 -10.05 -5.76 -11.31
CA ASP A 44 -9.31 -6.87 -10.68
C ASP A 44 -9.25 -6.77 -9.14
N ILE A 45 -9.71 -5.67 -8.54
CA ILE A 45 -9.69 -5.46 -7.09
C ILE A 45 -11.01 -5.90 -6.45
N SER A 46 -10.89 -6.60 -5.32
CA SER A 46 -12.02 -6.93 -4.44
C SER A 46 -12.35 -5.76 -3.51
N ILE A 47 -13.63 -5.44 -3.38
CA ILE A 47 -14.18 -4.35 -2.56
C ILE A 47 -14.99 -4.95 -1.40
N PRO A 48 -14.31 -5.34 -0.30
CA PRO A 48 -14.96 -5.90 0.88
C PRO A 48 -15.59 -4.82 1.76
N PHE A 49 -16.64 -5.16 2.51
CA PHE A 49 -17.15 -4.30 3.58
C PHE A 49 -16.03 -4.07 4.63
N PRO A 50 -15.79 -2.83 5.13
CA PRO A 50 -16.67 -1.66 5.09
C PRO A 50 -16.59 -0.80 3.83
N PHE A 51 -15.74 -1.14 2.86
CA PHE A 51 -15.71 -0.48 1.55
C PHE A 51 -16.91 -0.87 0.70
N GLY A 52 -17.29 0.00 -0.24
CA GLY A 52 -18.42 -0.28 -1.11
C GLY A 52 -18.57 0.71 -2.25
N LEU A 53 -19.17 0.22 -3.33
CA LEU A 53 -19.36 0.92 -4.60
C LEU A 53 -20.73 1.60 -4.74
N LYS A 54 -21.65 1.31 -3.81
CA LYS A 54 -23.05 1.79 -3.85
C LYS A 54 -23.49 2.26 -2.47
N ARG A 55 -24.37 3.26 -2.44
CA ARG A 55 -25.01 3.70 -1.18
C ARG A 55 -25.67 2.51 -0.49
N GLY A 56 -25.46 2.39 0.83
CA GLY A 56 -25.91 1.25 1.64
C GLY A 56 -24.97 0.04 1.66
N CYS A 57 -23.96 0.01 0.79
CA CYS A 57 -22.95 -1.06 0.71
C CYS A 57 -21.61 -0.72 1.37
N PHE A 58 -21.39 0.55 1.74
CA PHE A 58 -20.22 1.00 2.47
C PHE A 58 -20.60 1.56 3.84
N LEU A 59 -19.62 1.64 4.74
CA LEU A 59 -19.67 2.54 5.89
C LEU A 59 -19.22 3.94 5.45
N GLU A 60 -19.78 4.99 6.06
CA GLU A 60 -19.41 6.37 5.73
C GLU A 60 -17.90 6.58 5.89
N GLY A 61 -17.26 7.17 4.89
CA GLY A 61 -15.81 7.37 4.80
C GLY A 61 -15.07 6.25 4.06
N PHE A 62 -15.71 5.12 3.76
CA PHE A 62 -15.15 3.99 3.01
C PHE A 62 -15.71 3.87 1.57
N GLN A 63 -16.21 4.97 1.04
CA GLN A 63 -16.75 5.00 -0.31
C GLN A 63 -15.66 4.75 -1.36
N VAL A 64 -15.98 3.93 -2.35
CA VAL A 64 -15.11 3.64 -3.49
C VAL A 64 -15.85 3.96 -4.78
N THR A 65 -15.19 4.67 -5.67
CA THR A 65 -15.65 4.91 -7.04
C THR A 65 -14.96 3.92 -7.98
N CYS A 66 -15.74 3.24 -8.81
CA CYS A 66 -15.21 2.42 -9.90
C CYS A 66 -15.32 3.18 -11.22
N ASP A 67 -14.17 3.56 -11.78
CA ASP A 67 -14.12 4.23 -13.08
C ASP A 67 -14.00 3.19 -14.20
N HIS A 68 -15.09 3.06 -14.95
CA HIS A 68 -15.23 2.14 -16.08
C HIS A 68 -14.70 2.72 -17.41
N SER A 69 -14.18 3.95 -17.43
CA SER A 69 -13.49 4.50 -18.61
C SER A 69 -12.14 3.81 -18.88
N PHE A 70 -11.55 3.21 -17.85
CA PHE A 70 -10.33 2.41 -17.95
C PHE A 70 -10.63 0.94 -18.26
N LYS A 71 -9.65 0.27 -18.90
CA LYS A 71 -9.69 -1.18 -19.17
C LYS A 71 -8.42 -1.84 -18.61
N PRO A 72 -8.50 -2.67 -17.55
CA PRO A 72 -9.69 -2.92 -16.72
C PRO A 72 -10.15 -1.67 -15.93
N PRO A 73 -11.40 -1.64 -15.42
CA PRO A 73 -11.89 -0.58 -14.55
C PRO A 73 -11.00 -0.35 -13.32
N ARG A 74 -10.89 0.90 -12.86
CA ARG A 74 -10.00 1.30 -11.77
C ARG A 74 -10.80 1.78 -10.56
N ALA A 75 -10.35 1.40 -9.36
CA ALA A 75 -10.99 1.76 -8.11
C ALA A 75 -10.28 2.96 -7.46
N PHE A 76 -11.05 3.92 -6.95
CA PHE A 76 -10.55 5.11 -6.30
C PHE A 76 -11.28 5.37 -4.98
N LEU A 77 -10.58 5.89 -3.98
CA LEU A 77 -11.23 6.43 -2.78
C LEU A 77 -12.01 7.69 -3.16
N GLU A 78 -13.30 7.73 -2.80
CA GLU A 78 -14.22 8.78 -3.27
C GLU A 78 -14.08 10.11 -2.53
N GLU A 79 -14.24 11.21 -3.27
CA GLU A 79 -14.41 12.56 -2.74
C GLU A 79 -15.75 12.71 -1.99
N VAL A 80 -15.69 12.91 -0.67
CA VAL A 80 -16.89 13.19 0.12
C VAL A 80 -17.38 14.61 -0.19
N VAL A 81 -18.51 14.73 -0.91
CA VAL A 81 -19.18 16.00 -1.22
C VAL A 81 -19.44 16.82 0.04
N GLY A 82 -18.97 18.08 0.07
CA GLY A 82 -19.05 18.96 1.25
C GLY A 82 -17.96 18.73 2.31
N GLY A 83 -17.07 17.76 2.08
CA GLY A 83 -15.86 17.52 2.85
C GLY A 83 -14.62 17.58 1.94
N SER A 84 -13.50 17.12 2.45
CA SER A 84 -12.23 17.13 1.72
C SER A 84 -11.90 15.74 1.23
N ALA A 85 -11.59 15.67 -0.06
CA ALA A 85 -11.39 14.46 -0.83
C ALA A 85 -10.08 13.73 -0.50
N GLN A 86 -10.08 12.39 -0.58
CA GLN A 86 -8.81 11.66 -0.66
C GLN A 86 -8.14 11.97 -2.00
N THR A 87 -7.09 12.79 -1.95
CA THR A 87 -6.49 13.36 -3.16
C THR A 87 -4.98 13.33 -3.11
N THR A 88 -4.39 13.23 -4.29
CA THR A 88 -2.98 13.52 -4.53
C THR A 88 -2.90 14.82 -5.31
N ASN A 89 -2.31 15.83 -4.70
CA ASN A 89 -2.08 17.12 -5.33
C ASN A 89 -0.68 17.18 -5.91
N VAL A 90 -0.58 17.71 -7.12
CA VAL A 90 0.67 17.81 -7.87
C VAL A 90 0.96 19.28 -8.13
N PHE A 91 2.11 19.76 -7.66
CA PHE A 91 2.58 21.12 -7.88
C PHE A 91 3.87 21.11 -8.68
N SER A 92 3.91 21.91 -9.73
CA SER A 92 5.11 22.06 -10.57
C SER A 92 5.71 23.44 -10.39
N PHE A 93 7.00 23.48 -10.12
CA PHE A 93 7.77 24.71 -9.92
C PHE A 93 8.92 24.74 -10.91
N SER A 94 9.16 25.87 -11.57
CA SER A 94 10.44 26.13 -12.22
C SER A 94 11.44 26.62 -11.17
N VAL A 95 12.69 26.22 -11.35
CA VAL A 95 13.79 26.65 -10.50
C VAL A 95 14.92 27.14 -11.39
N SER A 96 15.50 28.28 -11.03
CA SER A 96 16.74 28.78 -11.63
C SER A 96 17.79 29.04 -10.54
N ASN A 97 19.04 28.80 -10.88
CA ASN A 97 20.22 28.92 -10.03
C ASN A 97 21.17 29.98 -10.61
N THR A 98 21.44 31.03 -9.82
CA THR A 98 22.47 32.03 -10.12
C THR A 98 23.49 32.07 -9.00
N GLY A 99 24.61 31.35 -9.16
CA GLY A 99 25.71 31.35 -8.19
C GLY A 99 25.32 30.84 -6.80
N ASN A 100 24.60 29.71 -6.74
CA ASN A 100 24.04 29.07 -5.54
C ASN A 100 22.83 29.77 -4.91
N ASN A 101 22.29 30.80 -5.57
CA ASN A 101 21.02 31.39 -5.20
C ASN A 101 19.89 30.74 -6.03
N TYR A 102 18.97 30.05 -5.36
CA TYR A 102 17.85 29.35 -6.00
C TYR A 102 16.60 30.22 -5.98
N SER A 103 16.08 30.57 -7.15
CA SER A 103 14.76 31.22 -7.29
C SER A 103 13.73 30.20 -7.75
N ILE A 104 12.63 30.07 -7.00
CA ILE A 104 11.55 29.12 -7.28
C ILE A 104 10.33 29.91 -7.75
N ALA A 105 9.82 29.60 -8.94
CA ALA A 105 8.60 30.17 -9.49
C ALA A 105 7.53 29.09 -9.63
N ASN A 106 6.32 29.38 -9.13
CA ASN A 106 5.18 28.48 -9.30
C ASN A 106 4.69 28.55 -10.75
N GLN A 107 4.53 27.40 -11.41
CA GLN A 107 4.02 27.36 -12.78
C GLN A 107 2.48 27.42 -12.86
N ASN A 108 1.78 27.63 -11.74
CA ASN A 108 0.31 27.60 -11.62
C ASN A 108 -0.34 26.31 -12.19
N LYS A 109 0.45 25.24 -12.31
CA LYS A 109 0.01 23.95 -12.80
C LYS A 109 -0.22 23.02 -11.61
N THR A 110 -1.45 23.02 -11.12
CA THR A 110 -1.91 22.13 -10.06
C THR A 110 -2.80 21.06 -10.67
N ALA A 111 -2.47 19.79 -10.45
CA ALA A 111 -3.36 18.67 -10.75
C ALA A 111 -3.82 18.05 -9.44
N VAL A 112 -5.13 17.77 -9.34
CA VAL A 112 -5.73 17.06 -8.22
C VAL A 112 -6.19 15.72 -8.75
N LEU A 113 -5.61 14.64 -8.21
CA LEU A 113 -5.88 13.27 -8.63
C LEU A 113 -6.58 12.53 -7.49
N PRO A 114 -7.59 11.70 -7.76
CA PRO A 114 -8.14 10.81 -6.73
C PRO A 114 -7.10 9.76 -6.32
N VAL A 115 -7.21 9.23 -5.10
CA VAL A 115 -6.33 8.14 -4.62
C VAL A 115 -6.79 6.81 -5.22
N GLU A 116 -5.96 6.26 -6.11
CA GLU A 116 -6.22 4.99 -6.79
C GLU A 116 -5.83 3.79 -5.92
N LEU A 117 -6.76 2.84 -5.73
CA LEU A 117 -6.56 1.63 -4.94
C LEU A 117 -5.91 0.52 -5.77
N ILE A 118 -5.06 -0.26 -5.11
CA ILE A 118 -4.40 -1.46 -5.64
C ILE A 118 -5.07 -2.71 -5.08
N ASP A 119 -5.18 -2.79 -3.75
CA ASP A 119 -5.85 -3.89 -3.05
C ASP A 119 -6.35 -3.45 -1.67
N ILE A 120 -7.23 -4.26 -1.09
CA ILE A 120 -7.77 -4.08 0.27
C ILE A 120 -7.67 -5.42 1.01
N SER A 121 -7.11 -5.38 2.23
CA SER A 121 -7.01 -6.53 3.12
C SER A 121 -7.72 -6.26 4.45
N ILE A 122 -8.94 -6.81 4.61
CA ILE A 122 -9.68 -6.77 5.88
C ILE A 122 -8.92 -7.51 6.99
N ALA A 123 -8.27 -8.63 6.67
CA ALA A 123 -7.52 -9.41 7.66
C ALA A 123 -6.37 -8.61 8.29
N LYS A 124 -5.74 -7.71 7.52
CA LYS A 124 -4.64 -6.86 7.98
C LYS A 124 -5.11 -5.47 8.43
N ASN A 125 -6.33 -5.06 8.07
CA ASN A 125 -6.84 -3.69 8.21
C ASN A 125 -6.00 -2.68 7.42
N GLU A 126 -5.51 -3.12 6.26
CA GLU A 126 -4.62 -2.36 5.39
C GLU A 126 -5.22 -2.31 3.99
N ALA A 127 -5.06 -1.17 3.32
CA ALA A 127 -5.29 -1.01 1.89
C ALA A 127 -4.00 -0.55 1.22
N ARG A 128 -3.78 -0.96 -0.02
CA ARG A 128 -2.71 -0.43 -0.86
C ARG A 128 -3.29 0.54 -1.87
N ALA A 129 -2.60 1.64 -2.08
CA ALA A 129 -2.94 2.63 -3.08
C ALA A 129 -1.68 3.09 -3.81
N TYR A 130 -1.87 3.74 -4.97
CA TYR A 130 -0.76 4.43 -5.63
C TYR A 130 -0.48 5.76 -4.94
N GLY A 131 0.75 5.90 -4.46
CA GLY A 131 1.29 7.02 -3.73
C GLY A 131 2.09 7.97 -4.62
N ALA A 132 2.25 9.18 -4.10
CA ALA A 132 2.97 10.28 -4.71
C ALA A 132 4.46 9.97 -4.97
N VAL A 133 4.98 10.48 -6.09
CA VAL A 133 6.41 10.47 -6.45
C VAL A 133 6.84 11.89 -6.79
N ALA A 134 7.65 12.50 -5.92
CA ALA A 134 8.25 13.78 -6.21
C ALA A 134 9.46 13.61 -7.14
N SER A 135 9.72 14.60 -7.97
CA SER A 135 10.90 14.61 -8.83
C SER A 135 11.51 15.99 -8.90
N VAL A 136 12.81 16.04 -9.15
CA VAL A 136 13.55 17.25 -9.45
C VAL A 136 14.44 16.97 -10.64
N CYS A 137 14.39 17.84 -11.64
CA CYS A 137 15.05 17.61 -12.90
C CYS A 137 15.70 18.88 -13.43
N ASN A 138 16.93 18.77 -13.88
CA ASN A 138 17.63 19.79 -14.65
C ASN A 138 17.06 19.85 -16.08
N THR A 139 16.74 21.05 -16.54
CA THR A 139 16.48 21.33 -17.97
C THR A 139 17.75 21.82 -18.65
N ASN A 140 18.64 22.46 -17.90
CA ASN A 140 20.01 22.80 -18.29
C ASN A 140 20.88 22.94 -17.02
N ALA A 141 22.11 23.45 -17.18
CA ALA A 141 23.08 23.60 -16.08
C ALA A 141 22.63 24.54 -14.95
N THR A 142 21.75 25.51 -15.22
CA THR A 142 21.33 26.54 -14.25
C THR A 142 19.83 26.56 -14.00
N ALA A 143 19.04 25.73 -14.68
CA ALA A 143 17.60 25.70 -14.57
C ALA A 143 17.05 24.28 -14.54
N GLY A 144 15.87 24.16 -13.96
CA GLY A 144 15.17 22.90 -13.83
C GLY A 144 13.74 23.08 -13.36
N PHE A 145 13.13 21.97 -12.97
CA PHE A 145 11.81 21.98 -12.35
C PHE A 145 11.76 21.01 -11.18
N ILE A 146 10.87 21.32 -10.24
CA ILE A 146 10.51 20.46 -9.12
C ILE A 146 9.04 20.10 -9.28
N ARG A 147 8.74 18.81 -9.23
CA ARG A 147 7.39 18.28 -9.11
C ARG A 147 7.21 17.83 -7.67
N ARG A 148 6.49 18.64 -6.90
CA ARG A 148 6.09 18.32 -5.53
C ARG A 148 4.76 17.60 -5.56
N MET A 149 4.63 16.55 -4.76
CA MET A 149 3.37 15.83 -4.63
C MET A 149 3.06 15.63 -3.16
N PHE A 150 1.79 15.74 -2.79
CA PHE A 150 1.33 15.34 -1.48
C PHE A 150 -0.02 14.65 -1.56
N THR A 151 -0.16 13.63 -0.73
CA THR A 151 -1.38 12.83 -0.62
C THR A 151 -2.09 13.18 0.67
N THR A 152 -3.39 13.41 0.56
CA THR A 152 -4.31 13.74 1.64
C THR A 152 -5.31 12.60 1.77
N LEU A 153 -5.35 11.94 2.93
CA LEU A 153 -6.30 10.86 3.23
C LEU A 153 -7.47 11.33 4.12
N ALA A 154 -7.25 12.39 4.89
CA ALA A 154 -8.27 13.01 5.71
C ALA A 154 -8.01 14.51 5.88
N TYR A 155 -9.04 15.35 5.77
CA TYR A 155 -8.93 16.79 5.97
C TYR A 155 -10.14 17.37 6.69
N GLY A 156 -9.93 18.52 7.34
CA GLY A 156 -10.94 19.24 8.12
C GLY A 156 -10.87 18.98 9.63
N ALA A 157 -11.72 19.70 10.40
CA ALA A 157 -11.83 19.55 11.86
C ALA A 157 -12.31 18.15 12.28
N ASP A 158 -13.01 17.47 11.36
CA ASP A 158 -13.42 16.07 11.47
C ASP A 158 -12.39 15.09 10.89
N GLY A 159 -11.16 15.54 10.56
CA GLY A 159 -10.05 14.68 10.13
C GLY A 159 -9.81 13.44 10.99
N PRO A 160 -10.02 13.46 12.33
CA PRO A 160 -9.95 12.27 13.17
C PRO A 160 -11.11 11.27 12.98
N ARG A 161 -12.24 11.65 12.38
CA ARG A 161 -13.37 10.76 12.08
C ARG A 161 -13.16 9.92 10.82
N ARG A 162 -12.14 10.21 10.02
CA ARG A 162 -11.93 9.54 8.74
C ARG A 162 -11.09 8.27 8.91
N PRO A 163 -11.39 7.20 8.15
CA PRO A 163 -10.87 5.87 8.49
C PRO A 163 -9.39 5.68 8.21
N PHE A 164 -8.82 6.45 7.27
CA PHE A 164 -7.52 6.18 6.65
C PHE A 164 -6.37 6.95 7.27
N LEU A 165 -5.27 6.25 7.54
CA LEU A 165 -3.96 6.82 7.93
C LEU A 165 -2.86 6.19 7.08
N VAL A 166 -1.77 6.92 6.83
CA VAL A 166 -0.56 6.34 6.22
C VAL A 166 0.12 5.43 7.24
N SER A 167 0.40 4.19 6.84
CA SER A 167 1.06 3.22 7.71
C SER A 167 2.54 3.53 7.86
N ALA A 168 2.95 4.13 8.99
CA ALA A 168 4.35 4.49 9.22
C ALA A 168 5.27 3.26 9.32
N ALA A 169 4.75 2.13 9.82
CA ALA A 169 5.50 0.90 9.98
C ALA A 169 5.70 0.11 8.68
N ARG A 170 4.82 0.32 7.68
CA ARG A 170 4.82 -0.42 6.42
C ARG A 170 5.32 0.38 5.24
N ASN A 171 5.59 1.67 5.43
CA ASN A 171 6.11 2.53 4.38
C ASN A 171 7.46 3.14 4.77
N VAL A 172 8.29 3.39 3.76
CA VAL A 172 9.59 4.03 3.90
C VAL A 172 9.73 5.18 2.90
N LEU A 173 10.49 6.21 3.27
CA LEU A 173 10.95 7.22 2.34
C LEU A 173 12.14 6.67 1.57
N ILE A 174 12.10 6.79 0.25
CA ILE A 174 13.21 6.48 -0.64
C ILE A 174 13.51 7.70 -1.51
N GLY A 175 14.80 8.02 -1.67
CA GLY A 175 15.31 9.02 -2.61
C GLY A 175 16.34 8.40 -3.54
N VAL A 176 16.27 8.68 -4.84
CA VAL A 176 17.12 8.09 -5.89
C VAL A 176 17.62 9.18 -6.82
N GLY A 177 18.92 9.19 -7.09
CA GLY A 177 19.57 10.17 -7.96
C GLY A 177 21.05 10.38 -7.65
N VAL A 178 21.68 11.33 -8.36
CA VAL A 178 23.13 11.59 -8.25
C VAL A 178 23.50 12.24 -6.92
N ASP A 179 22.75 13.28 -6.54
CA ASP A 179 22.83 13.94 -5.24
C ASP A 179 21.42 14.25 -4.78
N VAL A 180 20.91 13.55 -3.77
CA VAL A 180 19.52 13.62 -3.38
C VAL A 180 19.39 13.98 -1.91
N GLN A 181 18.55 14.97 -1.64
CA GLN A 181 18.03 15.25 -0.30
C GLN A 181 16.52 15.16 -0.33
N ALA A 182 16.01 13.95 -0.11
CA ALA A 182 14.59 13.64 -0.11
C ALA A 182 14.01 13.93 1.28
N VAL A 183 12.84 14.56 1.33
CA VAL A 183 12.16 14.91 2.57
C VAL A 183 10.69 14.50 2.48
N ALA A 184 10.25 13.69 3.43
CA ALA A 184 8.85 13.47 3.74
C ALA A 184 8.43 14.46 4.82
N LEU A 185 7.29 15.11 4.59
CA LEU A 185 6.69 16.09 5.45
C LEU A 185 5.29 15.63 5.85
N ARG A 186 4.88 15.96 7.06
CA ARG A 186 3.53 15.73 7.56
C ARG A 186 2.64 16.76 6.92
N HIS A 187 1.77 16.30 6.03
CA HIS A 187 0.81 17.20 5.43
C HIS A 187 -0.24 17.56 6.48
N LYS A 188 -0.28 18.84 6.90
CA LYS A 188 -1.27 19.29 7.87
C LYS A 188 -2.60 19.48 7.19
N THR A 189 -3.61 18.79 7.69
CA THR A 189 -4.94 18.80 7.10
C THR A 189 -6.01 19.42 8.02
N ALA A 190 -5.59 19.95 9.17
CA ALA A 190 -6.46 20.68 10.09
C ALA A 190 -6.82 22.07 9.53
N PRO A 191 -8.06 22.57 9.72
CA PRO A 191 -8.47 23.89 9.26
C PRO A 191 -7.55 24.99 9.80
N GLY A 192 -7.12 25.90 8.94
CA GLY A 192 -6.23 27.01 9.32
C GLY A 192 -4.76 26.60 9.55
N ALA A 193 -4.42 25.31 9.45
CA ALA A 193 -3.03 24.88 9.51
C ALA A 193 -2.26 25.42 8.30
N ARG A 194 -1.07 25.98 8.56
CA ARG A 194 -0.16 26.49 7.53
C ARG A 194 1.10 25.64 7.51
N GLY A 195 1.53 25.33 6.29
CA GLY A 195 2.75 24.55 6.03
C GLY A 195 2.65 23.09 6.46
N ASP A 196 3.66 22.33 6.09
CA ASP A 196 3.83 20.93 6.49
C ASP A 196 4.92 20.86 7.56
N ASP A 197 4.86 19.88 8.47
CA ASP A 197 5.95 19.65 9.43
C ASP A 197 6.98 18.68 8.86
N TYR A 198 8.23 18.82 9.28
CA TYR A 198 9.24 17.81 9.00
C TYR A 198 8.87 16.46 9.63
N LEU A 199 8.89 15.38 8.85
CA LEU A 199 8.77 14.01 9.37
C LEU A 199 10.12 13.32 9.38
N VAL A 200 10.69 13.15 8.19
CA VAL A 200 11.95 12.44 7.99
C VAL A 200 12.56 12.85 6.67
N GLY A 201 13.88 12.79 6.58
CA GLY A 201 14.61 12.96 5.34
C GLY A 201 15.67 11.89 5.19
N CYS A 202 16.09 11.67 3.97
CA CYS A 202 17.26 10.87 3.67
C CYS A 202 18.14 11.60 2.66
N HIS A 203 19.43 11.28 2.71
CA HIS A 203 20.43 11.87 1.82
C HIS A 203 21.22 10.77 1.11
N SER A 204 21.49 11.00 -0.17
CA SER A 204 22.34 10.17 -1.00
C SER A 204 23.30 11.05 -1.79
N SER A 205 24.56 10.67 -1.89
CA SER A 205 25.54 11.40 -2.69
C SER A 205 26.48 10.43 -3.38
N LEU A 206 26.71 10.66 -4.68
CA LEU A 206 27.69 9.92 -5.47
C LEU A 206 28.98 10.70 -5.70
N TRP A 207 29.08 11.96 -5.24
CA TRP A 207 30.18 12.86 -5.60
C TRP A 207 30.49 12.85 -7.11
N GLU A 208 29.44 12.76 -7.93
CA GLU A 208 29.52 12.65 -9.40
C GLU A 208 30.23 11.39 -9.92
N ASN A 209 30.51 10.40 -9.06
CA ASN A 209 31.05 9.10 -9.44
C ASN A 209 29.95 8.01 -9.38
N LEU A 210 29.33 7.74 -10.53
CA LEU A 210 28.26 6.74 -10.66
C LEU A 210 28.71 5.31 -10.32
N GLN A 211 30.03 5.03 -10.31
CA GLN A 211 30.56 3.70 -9.96
C GLN A 211 30.45 3.39 -8.46
N LEU A 212 30.14 4.38 -7.62
CA LEU A 212 29.86 4.15 -6.19
C LEU A 212 28.46 3.55 -5.97
N ALA A 213 27.55 3.69 -6.94
CA ALA A 213 26.23 3.09 -6.85
C ALA A 213 26.32 1.57 -7.08
N SER A 214 25.55 0.80 -6.32
CA SER A 214 25.47 -0.66 -6.46
C SER A 214 24.01 -1.10 -6.46
N ASN A 215 23.64 -1.98 -7.40
CA ASN A 215 22.28 -2.54 -7.48
C ASN A 215 21.85 -3.17 -6.16
N GLY A 216 20.60 -2.94 -5.76
CA GLY A 216 20.02 -3.40 -4.50
C GLY A 216 20.45 -2.62 -3.26
N SER A 217 21.47 -1.75 -3.33
CA SER A 217 21.91 -0.93 -2.20
C SER A 217 21.10 0.37 -2.09
N CYS A 218 20.71 0.74 -0.88
CA CYS A 218 20.02 2.02 -0.62
C CYS A 218 20.50 2.68 0.68
N SER A 219 21.81 2.76 0.83
CA SER A 219 22.50 3.20 2.05
C SER A 219 23.26 4.52 1.88
N GLY A 220 22.85 5.37 0.94
CA GLY A 220 23.39 6.72 0.75
C GLY A 220 24.26 6.92 -0.50
N GLN A 221 24.36 5.91 -1.38
CA GLN A 221 25.09 5.99 -2.65
C GLN A 221 24.13 5.71 -3.81
N GLY A 222 23.66 6.76 -4.49
CA GLY A 222 22.66 6.70 -5.56
C GLY A 222 21.22 6.47 -5.08
N CYS A 223 21.04 5.82 -3.93
CA CYS A 223 19.77 5.63 -3.24
C CYS A 223 19.91 5.88 -1.74
N CYS A 224 18.91 6.49 -1.12
CA CYS A 224 18.77 6.61 0.32
C CYS A 224 17.40 6.13 0.79
N ARG A 225 17.37 5.62 2.02
CA ARG A 225 16.16 5.10 2.66
C ARG A 225 16.04 5.67 4.08
N ALA A 226 14.81 5.99 4.49
CA ALA A 226 14.51 6.33 5.88
C ALA A 226 13.12 5.83 6.31
N SER A 227 13.02 5.34 7.54
CA SER A 227 11.77 4.87 8.13
C SER A 227 10.89 6.04 8.58
N LEU A 228 9.57 5.94 8.39
CA LEU A 228 8.64 6.96 8.90
C LEU A 228 8.50 6.86 10.43
N PRO A 229 8.35 7.98 11.15
CA PRO A 229 8.19 7.96 12.61
C PRO A 229 6.83 7.40 13.01
N GLN A 230 6.81 6.45 13.95
CA GLN A 230 5.57 5.79 14.42
C GLN A 230 4.77 6.62 15.44
N ALA A 231 5.36 7.68 16.00
CA ALA A 231 4.83 8.37 17.17
C ALA A 231 3.57 9.21 16.90
N MET A 232 3.10 9.35 15.65
CA MET A 232 1.99 10.24 15.29
C MET A 232 1.12 9.67 14.16
N PRO A 233 -0.22 9.89 14.19
CA PRO A 233 -1.09 9.53 13.08
C PRO A 233 -0.84 10.43 11.87
N LEU A 234 -0.64 9.81 10.72
CA LEU A 234 -0.36 10.50 9.46
C LEU A 234 -1.62 10.52 8.57
N THR A 235 -2.32 11.65 8.53
CA THR A 235 -3.50 11.87 7.67
C THR A 235 -3.13 12.25 6.23
N GLY A 236 -1.84 12.45 5.97
CA GLY A 236 -1.29 12.77 4.67
C GLY A 236 0.22 12.92 4.73
N VAL A 237 0.87 12.72 3.57
CA VAL A 237 2.32 12.83 3.43
C VAL A 237 2.62 13.68 2.21
N SER A 238 3.55 14.61 2.40
CA SER A 238 4.02 15.56 1.39
C SER A 238 5.49 15.25 1.10
N LEU A 239 5.82 15.12 -0.18
CA LEU A 239 7.17 14.83 -0.64
C LEU A 239 7.80 16.07 -1.23
N SER A 240 9.01 16.39 -0.77
CA SER A 240 9.80 17.49 -1.28
C SER A 240 11.25 17.05 -1.50
N MET A 241 11.91 17.69 -2.46
CA MET A 241 13.34 17.51 -2.71
C MET A 241 14.01 18.89 -2.64
N ALA A 242 15.18 18.96 -2.01
CA ALA A 242 15.89 20.22 -1.87
C ALA A 242 16.33 20.75 -3.27
N PRO A 243 16.18 22.06 -3.56
CA PRO A 243 16.67 22.65 -4.81
C PRO A 243 18.15 22.42 -5.07
N LYS A 244 18.94 22.20 -4.01
CA LYS A 244 20.35 21.84 -4.10
C LYS A 244 20.62 20.64 -5.01
N THR A 245 19.67 19.71 -5.11
CA THR A 245 19.71 18.55 -6.04
C THR A 245 19.91 18.96 -7.50
N LEU A 246 19.55 20.20 -7.88
CA LEU A 246 19.76 20.72 -9.24
C LEU A 246 21.22 21.12 -9.51
N ASN A 247 22.09 21.14 -8.50
CA ASN A 247 23.52 21.33 -8.70
C ASN A 247 24.17 20.01 -9.13
N ASN A 248 23.89 19.60 -10.36
CA ASN A 248 24.28 18.32 -10.92
C ASN A 248 25.06 18.52 -12.22
N SER A 249 26.37 18.29 -12.19
CA SER A 249 27.22 18.41 -13.38
C SER A 249 26.94 17.32 -14.42
N LEU A 250 26.33 16.21 -14.01
CA LEU A 250 25.95 15.08 -14.87
C LEU A 250 24.55 15.24 -15.49
N TRP A 251 23.96 16.43 -15.46
CA TRP A 251 22.57 16.65 -15.89
C TRP A 251 22.26 16.23 -17.34
N VAL A 252 23.26 16.17 -18.23
CA VAL A 252 23.05 15.75 -19.63
C VAL A 252 22.65 14.26 -19.69
N THR A 253 23.30 13.41 -18.91
CA THR A 253 23.06 11.96 -18.89
C THR A 253 22.12 11.53 -17.76
N ASN A 254 22.10 12.27 -16.66
CA ASN A 254 21.40 11.96 -15.41
C ASN A 254 20.56 13.19 -14.96
N PRO A 255 19.63 13.71 -15.77
CA PRO A 255 18.95 14.98 -15.51
C PRO A 255 18.03 14.96 -14.30
N CYS A 256 17.53 13.80 -13.87
CA CYS A 256 16.43 13.71 -12.93
C CYS A 256 16.76 12.86 -11.71
N SER A 257 16.24 13.29 -10.57
CA SER A 257 16.18 12.54 -9.32
C SER A 257 14.74 12.47 -8.84
N PHE A 258 14.39 11.43 -8.10
CA PHE A 258 13.04 11.26 -7.58
C PHE A 258 13.02 10.79 -6.13
N ALA A 259 11.91 11.05 -5.45
CA ALA A 259 11.66 10.62 -4.09
C ALA A 259 10.23 10.11 -3.96
N MET A 260 10.04 9.12 -3.09
CA MET A 260 8.77 8.45 -2.89
C MET A 260 8.60 7.95 -1.47
N VAL A 261 7.34 7.90 -1.01
CA VAL A 261 6.95 7.08 0.13
C VAL A 261 6.30 5.84 -0.42
N VAL A 262 6.85 4.68 -0.11
CA VAL A 262 6.52 3.41 -0.75
C VAL A 262 6.46 2.29 0.28
N GLU A 263 5.67 1.25 0.00
CA GLU A 263 5.65 0.03 0.81
C GLU A 263 7.07 -0.52 0.97
N ASP A 264 7.42 -0.86 2.20
CA ASP A 264 8.70 -1.46 2.50
C ASP A 264 8.91 -2.74 1.69
N SER A 265 10.12 -2.91 1.16
CA SER A 265 10.55 -4.02 0.31
C SER A 265 9.94 -4.07 -1.10
N TRP A 266 9.09 -3.12 -1.49
CA TRP A 266 8.58 -3.07 -2.86
C TRP A 266 9.63 -2.57 -3.87
N TYR A 267 10.44 -1.58 -3.49
CA TYR A 267 11.43 -0.99 -4.38
C TYR A 267 12.82 -1.60 -4.16
N SER A 268 13.43 -2.05 -5.26
CA SER A 268 14.84 -2.42 -5.32
C SER A 268 15.57 -1.43 -6.24
N PHE A 269 16.63 -0.82 -5.72
CA PHE A 269 17.42 0.14 -6.48
C PHE A 269 18.16 -0.53 -7.64
N SER A 270 18.11 0.09 -8.81
CA SER A 270 18.94 -0.23 -9.98
C SER A 270 19.78 0.98 -10.36
N THR A 271 21.04 0.79 -10.72
CA THR A 271 21.91 1.84 -11.24
C THR A 271 21.35 2.47 -12.52
N GLU A 272 20.52 1.75 -13.28
CA GLU A 272 19.81 2.30 -14.43
C GLU A 272 18.87 3.45 -14.04
N ASP A 273 18.39 3.47 -12.80
CA ASP A 273 17.48 4.50 -12.28
C ASP A 273 18.15 5.86 -12.09
N LEU A 274 19.47 5.91 -12.23
CA LEU A 274 20.23 7.16 -12.22
C LEU A 274 20.22 7.84 -13.59
N TYR A 275 19.96 7.12 -14.68
CA TYR A 275 20.17 7.60 -16.04
C TYR A 275 18.87 8.05 -16.72
N GLY A 276 19.00 9.02 -17.62
CA GLY A 276 17.91 9.51 -18.45
C GLY A 276 16.85 10.30 -17.68
N ASN A 277 15.73 10.54 -18.35
CA ASN A 277 14.63 11.32 -17.80
C ASN A 277 13.69 10.45 -16.95
N THR A 278 13.94 10.40 -15.65
CA THR A 278 13.13 9.64 -14.68
C THR A 278 11.95 10.43 -14.10
N SER A 279 11.64 11.64 -14.60
CA SER A 279 10.54 12.49 -14.09
C SER A 279 9.16 11.83 -14.08
N ASN A 280 8.95 10.87 -14.98
CA ASN A 280 7.70 10.11 -15.12
C ASN A 280 7.93 8.60 -15.09
N LYS A 281 8.96 8.13 -14.38
CA LYS A 281 9.27 6.70 -14.25
C LYS A 281 8.08 5.90 -13.71
N PHE A 282 7.34 6.47 -12.76
CA PHE A 282 6.16 5.87 -12.15
C PHE A 282 4.91 6.70 -12.48
N PRO A 283 4.33 6.55 -13.68
CA PRO A 283 3.25 7.43 -14.15
C PRO A 283 1.96 7.26 -13.33
N ARG A 284 1.72 6.08 -12.76
CA ARG A 284 0.60 5.80 -11.86
C ARG A 284 0.91 6.10 -10.40
N GLY A 285 2.18 6.32 -10.04
CA GLY A 285 2.67 6.35 -8.67
C GLY A 285 3.28 5.02 -8.23
N VAL A 286 3.58 4.90 -6.94
CA VAL A 286 4.17 3.68 -6.34
C VAL A 286 3.28 3.14 -5.23
N PRO A 287 3.23 1.82 -4.97
CA PRO A 287 2.37 1.29 -3.93
C PRO A 287 2.78 1.81 -2.56
N TYR A 288 1.83 2.30 -1.79
CA TYR A 288 2.01 2.59 -0.38
C TYR A 288 0.84 2.05 0.43
N VAL A 289 1.10 1.76 1.69
CA VAL A 289 0.16 1.10 2.60
C VAL A 289 -0.61 2.14 3.44
N ILE A 290 -1.92 2.00 3.46
CA ILE A 290 -2.86 2.79 4.24
C ILE A 290 -3.45 1.88 5.32
N ASP A 291 -3.35 2.28 6.58
CA ASP A 291 -4.09 1.64 7.67
C ASP A 291 -5.51 2.20 7.71
N PHE A 292 -6.50 1.34 7.92
CA PHE A 292 -7.88 1.77 8.13
C PHE A 292 -8.50 1.24 9.42
N ALA A 293 -9.37 2.04 10.03
CA ALA A 293 -10.18 1.62 11.18
C ALA A 293 -11.49 2.40 11.25
N ILE A 294 -12.45 1.89 12.03
CA ILE A 294 -13.63 2.65 12.42
C ILE A 294 -13.19 3.60 13.54
N ARG A 295 -13.03 4.88 13.22
CA ARG A 295 -12.47 5.88 14.13
C ARG A 295 -13.52 6.48 15.06
N ASN A 296 -13.07 7.01 16.19
CA ASN A 296 -13.90 7.67 17.21
C ASN A 296 -15.05 6.79 17.75
N ALA A 297 -14.80 5.49 17.78
CA ALA A 297 -15.69 4.51 18.37
C ALA A 297 -14.83 3.40 18.99
N ALA A 298 -15.41 2.67 19.95
CA ALA A 298 -14.78 1.53 20.59
C ALA A 298 -15.64 0.28 20.36
N CYS A 299 -15.05 -0.89 20.62
CA CYS A 299 -15.80 -2.13 20.64
C CYS A 299 -16.91 -2.09 21.69
N PRO A 300 -18.12 -2.59 21.35
CA PRO A 300 -19.18 -2.72 22.34
C PRO A 300 -18.75 -3.73 23.43
N PRO A 301 -19.10 -3.49 24.71
CA PRO A 301 -18.87 -4.45 25.77
C PRO A 301 -19.53 -5.79 25.46
N GLU A 302 -18.92 -6.89 25.95
CA GLU A 302 -19.43 -8.23 25.71
C GLU A 302 -20.86 -8.38 26.28
N GLY A 303 -21.78 -8.93 25.46
CA GLY A 303 -23.18 -9.13 25.83
C GLY A 303 -24.09 -7.91 25.67
N GLN A 304 -23.58 -6.74 25.28
CA GLN A 304 -24.41 -5.57 24.95
C GLN A 304 -24.78 -5.52 23.46
N GLU A 305 -25.94 -4.95 23.15
CA GLU A 305 -26.33 -4.71 21.77
C GLU A 305 -25.37 -3.71 21.11
N PRO A 306 -24.89 -3.99 19.88
CA PRO A 306 -23.98 -3.08 19.20
C PRO A 306 -24.66 -1.73 18.88
N PRO A 307 -23.94 -0.61 18.94
CA PRO A 307 -24.50 0.70 18.63
C PRO A 307 -24.93 0.79 17.16
N LEU A 308 -25.86 1.72 16.88
CA LEU A 308 -26.21 2.11 15.51
C LEU A 308 -24.95 2.48 14.72
N GLY A 309 -24.76 1.86 13.56
CA GLY A 309 -23.57 2.08 12.73
C GLY A 309 -22.39 1.15 13.04
N TYR A 310 -22.52 0.19 13.97
CA TYR A 310 -21.49 -0.83 14.21
C TYR A 310 -21.13 -1.59 12.93
N ALA A 311 -19.83 -1.74 12.68
CA ALA A 311 -19.29 -2.26 11.43
C ALA A 311 -19.15 -3.79 11.41
N CYS A 312 -18.81 -4.42 12.53
CA CYS A 312 -18.49 -5.85 12.55
C CYS A 312 -19.76 -6.72 12.64
N ARG A 313 -20.57 -6.70 11.59
CA ARG A 313 -21.90 -7.32 11.55
C ARG A 313 -21.91 -8.79 11.15
N SER A 314 -20.80 -9.32 10.63
CA SER A 314 -20.73 -10.73 10.26
C SER A 314 -20.69 -11.59 11.52
N GLY A 315 -21.44 -12.70 11.54
CA GLY A 315 -21.40 -13.67 12.64
C GLY A 315 -20.00 -14.26 12.89
N ASN A 316 -19.13 -14.21 11.88
CA ASN A 316 -17.73 -14.64 11.94
C ASN A 316 -16.73 -13.50 12.14
N SER A 317 -17.21 -12.26 12.33
CA SER A 317 -16.37 -11.11 12.66
C SER A 317 -16.37 -10.83 14.15
N SER A 318 -15.23 -10.42 14.68
CA SER A 318 -15.02 -9.95 16.04
C SER A 318 -14.46 -8.54 16.02
N CYS A 319 -14.91 -7.70 16.95
CA CYS A 319 -14.33 -6.37 17.12
C CYS A 319 -13.01 -6.45 17.88
N ALA A 320 -12.05 -5.61 17.50
CA ALA A 320 -10.84 -5.37 18.26
C ALA A 320 -10.51 -3.87 18.29
N ASP A 321 -10.32 -3.33 19.49
CA ASP A 321 -9.93 -1.93 19.66
C ASP A 321 -8.51 -1.68 19.13
N VAL A 322 -8.32 -0.49 18.58
CA VAL A 322 -7.05 0.06 18.12
C VAL A 322 -6.90 1.49 18.62
N THR A 323 -5.70 2.08 18.48
CA THR A 323 -5.52 3.48 18.83
C THR A 323 -6.51 4.36 18.07
N ASN A 324 -7.36 5.06 18.81
CA ASN A 324 -8.40 5.94 18.27
C ASN A 324 -9.43 5.23 17.36
N GLY A 325 -9.88 4.03 17.70
CA GLY A 325 -10.93 3.34 16.94
C GLY A 325 -11.04 1.85 17.25
N TYR A 326 -11.73 1.13 16.37
CA TYR A 326 -11.72 -0.33 16.35
C TYR A 326 -11.66 -0.87 14.90
N VAL A 327 -11.32 -2.14 14.78
CA VAL A 327 -11.28 -2.89 13.52
C VAL A 327 -12.10 -4.18 13.62
N CYS A 328 -12.53 -4.69 12.47
CA CYS A 328 -13.26 -5.95 12.38
C CYS A 328 -12.32 -7.08 11.97
N LYS A 329 -11.99 -7.95 12.92
CA LYS A 329 -11.19 -9.15 12.68
C LYS A 329 -12.07 -10.31 12.26
N TRP A 330 -11.60 -11.09 11.27
CA TRP A 330 -12.23 -12.35 10.91
C TRP A 330 -11.77 -13.47 11.84
N SER A 331 -12.70 -14.26 12.38
CA SER A 331 -12.38 -15.39 13.26
C SER A 331 -12.63 -16.73 12.54
N ILE A 332 -11.55 -17.42 12.19
CA ILE A 332 -11.61 -18.79 11.65
C ILE A 332 -12.28 -19.72 12.67
N MET A 333 -11.97 -19.58 13.96
CA MET A 333 -12.52 -20.44 15.00
C MET A 333 -14.04 -20.31 15.13
N ARG A 334 -14.59 -19.09 14.99
CA ARG A 334 -16.05 -18.88 14.94
C ARG A 334 -16.67 -19.47 13.68
N ALA A 335 -16.01 -19.32 12.53
CA ALA A 335 -16.46 -19.96 11.29
C ALA A 335 -16.48 -21.49 11.43
N THR A 336 -15.42 -22.10 11.95
CA THR A 336 -15.35 -23.55 12.20
C THR A 336 -16.43 -23.99 13.18
N LEU A 337 -16.68 -23.24 14.26
CA LEU A 337 -17.73 -23.56 15.22
C LEU A 337 -19.13 -23.47 14.59
N ALA A 338 -19.41 -22.44 13.79
CA ALA A 338 -20.67 -22.31 13.07
C ALA A 338 -20.88 -23.47 12.09
N PHE A 339 -19.86 -23.85 11.31
CA PHE A 339 -19.90 -25.02 10.44
C PHE A 339 -20.13 -26.33 11.21
N LEU A 340 -19.52 -26.49 12.39
CA LEU A 340 -19.74 -27.67 13.25
C LEU A 340 -21.15 -27.70 13.85
N MET A 341 -21.72 -26.54 14.20
CA MET A 341 -23.09 -26.42 14.67
C MET A 341 -24.10 -26.75 13.56
N ASP A 342 -23.88 -26.25 12.34
CA ASP A 342 -24.70 -26.56 11.15
C ASP A 342 -24.53 -28.02 10.68
N ALA A 343 -23.35 -28.62 10.85
CA ALA A 343 -23.15 -30.04 10.59
C ALA A 343 -23.92 -30.92 11.59
N LYS A 344 -24.15 -30.43 12.81
CA LYS A 344 -24.90 -31.15 13.85
C LYS A 344 -26.41 -31.14 13.61
N THR A 345 -26.93 -30.17 12.84
CA THR A 345 -28.35 -30.08 12.46
C THR A 345 -28.70 -30.79 11.14
N SER A 346 -27.69 -31.22 10.35
CA SER A 346 -27.88 -31.95 9.09
C SER A 346 -27.57 -33.45 9.25
N MET A 347 -28.59 -34.32 9.15
CA MET A 347 -28.49 -35.79 9.25
C MET A 347 -27.77 -36.46 8.04
N ASN A 348 -26.68 -35.92 7.54
CA ASN A 348 -25.83 -36.59 6.53
C ASN A 348 -24.34 -36.37 6.81
N ALA A 349 -23.89 -36.96 7.92
CA ALA A 349 -22.55 -36.77 8.48
C ALA A 349 -21.41 -37.43 7.69
N SER A 350 -21.70 -38.41 6.81
CA SER A 350 -20.63 -39.23 6.22
C SER A 350 -19.92 -38.57 5.04
N SER A 351 -20.59 -37.75 4.21
CA SER A 351 -19.92 -37.11 3.07
C SER A 351 -19.15 -35.82 3.46
N ARG A 352 -19.55 -35.14 4.53
CA ARG A 352 -18.98 -33.83 4.94
C ARG A 352 -17.74 -33.91 5.83
N ILE A 353 -17.54 -35.01 6.56
CA ILE A 353 -16.32 -35.24 7.35
C ILE A 353 -15.09 -35.43 6.43
N SER A 354 -15.29 -36.00 5.24
CA SER A 354 -14.24 -36.12 4.21
C SER A 354 -13.75 -34.76 3.69
N THR A 355 -14.65 -33.77 3.64
CA THR A 355 -14.35 -32.37 3.30
C THR A 355 -13.58 -31.67 4.43
N LEU A 356 -13.89 -31.97 5.69
CA LEU A 356 -13.24 -31.42 6.88
C LEU A 356 -11.75 -31.81 6.97
N ALA A 357 -11.42 -33.06 6.64
CA ALA A 357 -10.03 -33.55 6.58
C ALA A 357 -9.22 -32.86 5.47
N ARG A 358 -9.85 -32.48 4.35
CA ARG A 358 -9.21 -31.72 3.27
C ARG A 358 -9.00 -30.24 3.60
N VAL A 359 -9.90 -29.60 4.35
CA VAL A 359 -9.75 -28.20 4.78
C VAL A 359 -8.67 -28.04 5.86
N MET A 360 -8.57 -28.99 6.79
CA MET A 360 -7.55 -28.95 7.85
C MET A 360 -6.13 -29.34 7.37
N GLY A 361 -6.01 -30.07 6.26
CA GLY A 361 -4.72 -30.53 5.72
C GLY A 361 -3.83 -29.44 5.10
N TYR A 362 -4.38 -28.28 4.70
CA TYR A 362 -3.64 -27.22 4.01
C TYR A 362 -3.11 -26.10 4.93
N ALA A 363 -3.40 -26.14 6.24
CA ALA A 363 -2.87 -25.17 7.21
C ALA A 363 -1.52 -25.58 7.83
N ARG A 364 -0.99 -26.75 7.49
CA ARG A 364 0.33 -27.24 7.94
C ARG A 364 1.23 -27.55 6.74
N THR A 365 1.66 -26.51 6.02
CA THR A 365 2.99 -26.40 5.40
C THR A 365 3.08 -25.07 4.67
N GLY A 366 3.78 -24.13 5.29
CA GLY A 366 4.29 -22.91 4.69
C GLY A 366 5.50 -22.50 5.52
N PHE A 367 6.64 -23.11 5.20
CA PHE A 367 7.96 -22.53 5.46
C PHE A 367 8.20 -21.42 4.45
#